data_AF-A0A925KW16-F1
#
_entry.id   AF-A0A925KW16-F1
#
_cell.length_a   1.000
_cell.length_b   1.000
_cell.length_c   1.000
_cell.angle_alpha   90.00
_cell.angle_beta   90.00
_cell.angle_gamma   90.00
#
_symmetry.space_group_name_H-M   'P 1'
#
loop_
_entity.id
_entity.type
_entity.pdbx_description
1 polymer ?
#
loop_
_entity_poly.entity_id
_entity_poly.type
_entity_poly.pdbx_seq_one_letter_code
_entity_poly.pdbx_strand_id
1 'polypeptide(L)'
;MMEDHTVPASVRTVYVLDSGELIYSREDYEKIRERFAWVDQHFVLSELLRLRRLTDNGKQSLIAIYETGRVIKPFLNIDHNFHQADLVSPSRVAE
;
A
#
# COMPACT_ATOMS: atom_id res chain seq x y z
N MET A 1 -17.71 -29.22 6.22
CA MET A 1 -17.87 -27.91 5.56
C MET A 1 -16.46 -27.34 5.47
N MET A 2 -15.85 -27.36 4.29
CA MET A 2 -14.62 -26.59 4.08
C MET A 2 -15.08 -25.17 3.83
N GLU A 3 -14.87 -24.29 4.82
CA GLU A 3 -14.95 -22.86 4.58
C GLU A 3 -13.87 -22.56 3.54
N ASP A 4 -14.29 -22.42 2.29
CA ASP A 4 -13.49 -21.81 1.25
C ASP A 4 -13.24 -20.37 1.72
N HIS A 5 -12.21 -20.19 2.53
CA HIS A 5 -11.65 -18.88 2.84
C HIS A 5 -10.95 -18.40 1.56
N THR A 6 -11.70 -18.18 0.47
CA THR A 6 -11.24 -17.29 -0.58
C THR A 6 -11.01 -15.96 0.08
N VAL A 7 -9.75 -15.69 0.41
CA VAL A 7 -9.34 -14.41 0.95
C VAL A 7 -9.66 -13.40 -0.15
N PRO A 8 -10.63 -12.50 0.07
CA PRO A 8 -11.02 -11.57 -0.98
C PRO A 8 -9.82 -10.66 -1.28
N ALA A 9 -9.66 -10.33 -2.56
CA ALA A 9 -8.66 -9.36 -3.02
C ALA A 9 -8.69 -8.11 -2.12
N SER A 10 -7.60 -7.87 -1.41
CA SER A 10 -7.48 -6.76 -0.45
C SER A 10 -6.56 -5.69 -1.02
N VAL A 11 -7.04 -4.44 -1.04
CA VAL A 11 -6.24 -3.29 -1.47
C VAL A 11 -6.10 -2.33 -0.30
N ARG A 12 -4.88 -1.91 0.00
CA ARG A 12 -4.60 -1.01 1.13
C ARG A 12 -3.67 0.14 0.71
N THR A 13 -3.73 1.23 1.46
CA THR A 13 -2.81 2.36 1.28
C THR A 13 -1.85 2.39 2.45
N VAL A 14 -0.56 2.60 2.19
CA VAL A 14 0.48 2.78 3.19
C VAL A 14 1.21 4.08 2.93
N TYR A 15 1.38 4.89 3.96
CA TYR A 15 2.19 6.11 3.88
C TYR A 15 3.55 5.83 4.50
N VAL A 16 4.61 6.14 3.76
CA VAL A 16 6.00 5.90 4.14
C VAL A 16 6.62 7.25 4.46
N LEU A 17 6.94 7.48 5.73
CA LEU A 17 7.64 8.69 6.19
C LEU A 17 9.12 8.65 5.81
N ASP A 18 9.77 9.81 5.78
CA ASP A 18 11.21 9.92 5.53
C ASP A 18 12.04 9.15 6.57
N SER A 19 11.54 9.10 7.81
CA SER A 19 12.10 8.30 8.91
C SER A 19 12.07 6.78 8.66
N GLY A 20 11.38 6.30 7.62
CA GLY A 20 11.15 4.87 7.36
C GLY A 20 9.96 4.29 8.16
N GLU A 21 9.23 5.13 8.87
CA GLU A 21 8.01 4.75 9.58
C GLU A 21 6.85 4.59 8.61
N LEU A 22 6.06 3.54 8.81
CA LEU A 22 4.93 3.19 7.95
C LEU A 22 3.62 3.43 8.67
N ILE A 23 2.79 4.26 8.06
CA ILE A 23 1.50 4.65 8.60
C ILE A 23 0.40 3.91 7.84
N TYR A 24 -0.29 3.04 8.58
CA TYR A 24 -1.44 2.26 8.11
C TYR A 24 -2.74 2.69 8.81
N SER A 25 -2.61 3.24 10.01
CA SER A 25 -3.72 3.64 10.87
C SER A 25 -4.23 5.02 10.49
N ARG A 26 -5.55 5.20 10.53
CA ARG A 26 -6.17 6.51 10.34
C ARG A 26 -5.71 7.52 11.37
N GLU A 27 -5.62 7.12 12.63
CA GLU A 27 -5.21 8.00 13.74
C GLU A 27 -3.80 8.57 13.53
N ASP A 28 -2.86 7.74 13.09
CA ASP A 28 -1.52 8.20 12.77
C ASP A 28 -1.47 9.00 11.48
N TYR A 29 -2.31 8.66 10.48
CA TYR A 29 -2.44 9.47 9.28
C TYR A 29 -2.94 10.89 9.59
N GLU A 30 -3.84 11.08 10.56
CA GLU A 30 -4.30 12.41 10.95
C GLU A 30 -3.16 13.30 11.46
N LYS A 31 -2.15 12.71 12.14
CA LYS A 31 -0.97 13.44 12.62
C LYS A 31 -0.02 13.89 11.50
N ILE A 32 0.00 13.14 10.39
CA ILE A 32 0.91 13.40 9.25
C ILE A 32 0.19 13.96 8.02
N ARG A 33 -1.14 14.13 8.07
CA ARG A 33 -2.00 14.53 6.94
C ARG A 33 -1.46 15.74 6.18
N GLU A 34 -0.98 16.76 6.91
CA GLU A 34 -0.44 17.98 6.31
C GLU A 34 0.82 17.72 5.47
N ARG A 35 1.67 16.77 5.88
CA ARG A 35 2.88 16.37 5.15
C ARG A 35 2.55 15.71 3.80
N PHE A 36 1.39 15.07 3.73
CA PHE A 36 0.85 14.42 2.53
C PHE A 36 -0.23 15.26 1.83
N ALA A 37 -0.34 16.56 2.11
CA ALA A 37 -1.32 17.42 1.45
C ALA A 37 -1.12 17.55 -0.08
N TRP A 38 0.08 17.23 -0.58
CA TRP A 38 0.39 17.16 -2.00
C TRP A 38 -0.20 15.93 -2.70
N VAL A 39 -0.66 14.93 -1.93
CA VAL A 39 -1.23 13.69 -2.45
C VAL A 39 -2.66 13.97 -2.91
N ASP A 40 -2.89 13.77 -4.20
CA ASP A 40 -4.22 13.88 -4.75
C ASP A 40 -5.09 12.66 -4.35
N GLN A 41 -6.13 12.91 -3.57
CA GLN A 41 -7.02 11.84 -3.08
C GLN A 41 -7.80 11.17 -4.22
N HIS A 42 -8.13 11.90 -5.29
CA HIS A 42 -8.81 11.33 -6.46
C HIS A 42 -7.90 10.37 -7.22
N PHE A 43 -6.61 10.69 -7.33
CA PHE A 43 -5.60 9.80 -7.89
C PHE A 43 -5.47 8.52 -7.06
N VAL A 44 -5.33 8.64 -5.73
CA VAL A 44 -5.22 7.47 -4.84
C VAL A 44 -6.45 6.59 -4.93
N LEU A 45 -7.66 7.17 -4.89
CA LEU A 45 -8.91 6.42 -5.04
C LEU A 45 -9.02 5.72 -6.39
N SER A 46 -8.61 6.39 -7.47
CA SER A 46 -8.61 5.81 -8.82
C SER A 46 -7.66 4.62 -8.92
N GLU A 47 -6.45 4.73 -8.35
CA GLU A 47 -5.52 3.60 -8.28
C GLU A 47 -6.05 2.48 -7.39
N LEU A 48 -6.73 2.80 -6.28
CA LEU A 48 -7.31 1.79 -5.39
C LEU A 48 -8.38 0.98 -6.12
N LEU A 49 -9.25 1.65 -6.88
CA LEU A 49 -10.25 1.00 -7.72
C LEU A 49 -9.63 0.22 -8.87
N ARG A 50 -8.56 0.73 -9.48
CA ARG A 50 -7.82 0.03 -10.55
C ARG A 50 -7.18 -1.25 -10.02
N LEU A 51 -6.41 -1.14 -8.93
CA LEU A 51 -5.77 -2.27 -8.27
C LEU A 51 -6.79 -3.30 -7.81
N ARG A 52 -7.94 -2.88 -7.26
CA ARG A 52 -8.98 -3.82 -6.81
C ARG A 52 -9.52 -4.69 -7.95
N ARG A 53 -9.57 -4.18 -9.18
CA ARG A 53 -10.00 -4.95 -10.35
C ARG A 53 -8.92 -5.87 -10.89
N LEU A 54 -7.65 -5.54 -10.65
CA LEU A 54 -6.50 -6.28 -11.13
C LEU A 54 -5.96 -7.27 -10.10
N THR A 55 -6.35 -7.14 -8.82
CA THR A 55 -5.86 -7.99 -7.74
C THR A 55 -6.51 -9.35 -7.81
N ASP A 56 -5.70 -10.39 -7.91
CA ASP A 56 -6.15 -11.76 -7.93
C ASP A 56 -6.75 -12.19 -6.58
N ASN A 57 -7.68 -13.14 -6.62
CA ASN A 57 -8.21 -13.76 -5.41
C ASN A 57 -7.07 -14.43 -4.61
N GLY A 58 -7.01 -14.20 -3.30
CA GLY A 58 -5.93 -14.69 -2.45
C GLY A 58 -4.64 -13.85 -2.49
N LYS A 59 -4.61 -12.75 -3.26
CA LYS A 59 -3.51 -11.78 -3.25
C LYS A 59 -3.95 -10.45 -2.64
N GLN A 60 -2.96 -9.66 -2.25
CA GLN A 60 -3.18 -8.29 -1.80
C GLN A 60 -2.46 -7.30 -2.73
N SER A 61 -2.94 -6.07 -2.77
CA SER A 61 -2.29 -4.96 -3.46
C SER A 61 -2.15 -3.80 -2.50
N LEU A 62 -1.10 -2.99 -2.68
CA LEU A 62 -0.91 -1.81 -1.87
C LEU A 62 -0.54 -0.59 -2.70
N ILE A 63 -0.89 0.57 -2.19
CA ILE A 63 -0.44 1.86 -2.72
C ILE A 63 0.50 2.44 -1.66
N ALA A 64 1.80 2.46 -1.97
CA ALA A 64 2.79 3.09 -1.11
C ALA A 64 2.97 4.55 -1.50
N ILE A 65 2.83 5.44 -0.52
CA ILE A 65 2.92 6.89 -0.70
C ILE A 65 4.12 7.36 0.10
N TYR A 66 5.20 7.68 -0.59
CA TYR A 66 6.47 8.09 0.00
C TYR A 66 6.49 9.60 0.22
N GLU A 67 6.74 10.01 1.46
CA GLU A 67 7.00 11.41 1.82
C GLU A 67 8.26 11.91 1.11
N THR A 68 9.35 11.13 1.20
CA THR A 68 10.60 11.42 0.51
C THR A 68 10.42 11.30 -1.00
N GLY A 69 10.76 12.37 -1.72
CA GLY A 69 10.63 12.43 -3.19
C GLY A 69 9.19 12.58 -3.69
N ARG A 70 8.19 12.60 -2.80
CA ARG A 70 6.76 12.74 -3.13
C ARG A 70 6.31 11.75 -4.22
N VAL A 71 6.60 10.47 -3.98
CA VAL A 71 6.36 9.40 -4.94
C VAL A 71 5.19 8.54 -4.49
N ILE A 72 4.31 8.18 -5.44
CA ILE A 72 3.25 7.20 -5.21
C ILE A 72 3.58 5.96 -6.04
N LYS A 73 3.68 4.81 -5.39
CA LYS A 73 4.04 3.54 -6.03
C LYS A 73 2.96 2.49 -5.76
N PRO A 74 2.20 2.08 -6.78
CA PRO A 74 1.27 0.97 -6.65
C PRO A 74 2.03 -0.36 -6.76
N PHE A 75 1.66 -1.31 -5.91
CA PHE A 75 2.15 -2.68 -5.93
C PHE A 75 0.95 -3.61 -6.09
N LEU A 76 1.00 -4.45 -7.13
CA LEU A 76 -0.08 -5.35 -7.51
C LEU A 76 0.30 -6.79 -7.15
N ASN A 77 -0.66 -7.57 -6.65
CA ASN A 77 -0.51 -9.00 -6.40
C ASN A 77 0.69 -9.36 -5.50
N ILE A 78 0.96 -8.51 -4.52
CA ILE A 78 2.00 -8.78 -3.54
C ILE A 78 1.57 -9.93 -2.62
N ASP A 79 2.58 -10.65 -2.14
CA ASP A 79 2.34 -11.80 -1.28
C ASP A 79 1.85 -11.38 0.11
N HIS A 80 1.21 -12.29 0.84
CA HIS A 80 0.78 -12.01 2.21
C HIS A 80 1.97 -11.72 3.14
N ASN A 81 3.14 -12.25 2.78
CA ASN A 81 4.40 -12.02 3.48
C ASN A 81 5.16 -10.76 3.03
N PHE A 82 4.51 -9.87 2.27
CA PHE A 82 5.11 -8.60 1.86
C PHE A 82 5.29 -7.69 3.08
N HIS A 83 6.51 -7.67 3.61
CA HIS A 83 6.85 -6.98 4.84
C HIS A 83 7.25 -5.52 4.61
N GLN A 84 7.17 -4.71 5.66
CA GLN A 84 7.69 -3.34 5.74
C GLN A 84 9.09 -3.20 5.13
N ALA A 85 9.97 -4.18 5.34
CA ALA A 85 11.33 -4.20 4.82
C ALA A 85 11.40 -4.06 3.27
N ASP A 86 10.40 -4.58 2.56
CA ASP A 86 10.32 -4.54 1.10
C ASP A 86 9.96 -3.14 0.56
N LEU A 87 9.25 -2.35 1.37
CA LEU A 87 8.87 -0.97 1.04
C LEU A 87 10.02 0.02 1.24
N VAL A 88 10.88 -0.22 2.23
CA VAL A 88 12.04 0.63 2.57
C VAL A 88 13.35 0.14 1.93
N SER A 89 13.44 -1.11 1.49
CA SER A 89 14.60 -1.65 0.78
C SER A 89 14.17 -2.23 -0.57
N PRO A 90 14.21 -1.44 -1.66
CA PRO A 90 13.90 -1.95 -3.01
C PRO A 90 14.89 -3.00 -3.54
N SER A 91 15.88 -3.42 -2.74
CA SER A 91 17.05 -4.20 -3.18
C SER A 91 16.99 -5.70 -2.85
N ARG A 92 15.85 -6.25 -2.40
CA ARG A 92 15.78 -7.68 -1.98
C ARG A 92 14.70 -8.54 -2.64
N VAL A 93 13.94 -8.01 -3.60
CA VAL A 93 13.00 -8.79 -4.42
C VAL A 93 13.59 -9.13 -5.78
N ALA A 94 14.74 -9.81 -5.77
CA ALA A 94 15.31 -10.44 -6.95
C ALA A 94 16.30 -11.53 -6.52
N GLU A 95 15.78 -12.63 -5.97
CA GLU A 95 16.48 -13.92 -5.96
C GLU A 95 15.46 -15.06 -6.10
#